data_AF-A0A2H6GNA8-F1
#
_entry.id   AF-A0A2H6GNA8-F1
#
_cell.length_a   1.000
_cell.length_b   1.000
_cell.length_c   1.000
_cell.angle_alpha   90.00
_cell.angle_beta   90.00
_cell.angle_gamma   90.00
#
_symmetry.space_group_name_H-M   'P 1'
#
loop_
_entity.id
_entity.type
_entity.pdbx_description
1 polymer ?
#
loop_
_entity_poly.entity_id
_entity_poly.type
_entity_poly.pdbx_seq_one_letter_code
_entity_poly.pdbx_strand_id
1 'polypeptide(L)' 'MGSAILDRLDGVAASTGSACHASETALSPVQKAMGISEETGLGAVRFSLGRMTTRDEILEVVERLKHV' A
#
# COMPACT_ATOMS: atom_id res chain seq x y z
N MET A 1 -1.79 2.67 9.59
CA MET A 1 -1.93 3.33 8.28
C MET A 1 -1.05 2.61 7.27
N GLY A 2 -1.44 2.58 6.00
CA GLY A 2 -0.63 1.96 4.94
C GLY A 2 0.76 2.61 4.79
N SER A 3 0.91 3.89 5.10
CA SER A 3 2.22 4.58 5.10
C SER A 3 3.20 3.96 6.09
N ALA A 4 2.75 3.64 7.31
CA ALA A 4 3.60 3.01 8.32
C ALA A 4 4.08 1.60 7.93
N ILE A 5 3.37 0.91 7.04
CA ILE A 5 3.82 -0.36 6.45
C ILE A 5 4.99 -0.09 5.49
N LEU A 6 4.85 0.92 4.63
CA LEU A 6 5.88 1.29 3.65
C LEU A 6 7.15 1.84 4.31
N ASP A 7 7.02 2.56 5.41
CA ASP A 7 8.16 3.07 6.20
C ASP A 7 9.05 1.94 6.76
N ARG A 8 8.53 0.70 6.85
CA ARG A 8 9.29 -0.50 7.26
C ARG A 8 9.83 -1.31 6.09
N LEU A 9 9.51 -0.92 4.85
CA LEU A 9 9.89 -1.61 3.62
C LEU A 9 10.89 -0.77 2.80
N ASP A 10 12.03 -0.42 3.42
CA ASP A 10 13.14 0.28 2.75
C ASP A 10 13.47 -0.30 1.36
N GLY A 11 13.54 0.57 0.35
CA GLY A 11 13.82 0.19 -1.04
C GLY A 11 12.61 -0.32 -1.83
N VAL A 12 11.43 -0.45 -1.22
CA VAL A 12 10.20 -0.86 -1.90
C VAL A 12 9.34 0.35 -2.24
N ALA A 13 9.12 0.60 -3.53
CA ALA A 13 8.20 1.64 -3.99
C ALA A 13 6.78 1.09 -4.16
N ALA A 14 5.82 1.65 -3.43
CA ALA A 14 4.40 1.28 -3.51
C ALA A 14 3.50 2.49 -3.19
N SER A 15 2.19 2.33 -3.39
CA SER A 15 1.20 3.39 -3.13
C SER A 15 0.29 3.01 -1.96
N THR A 16 -0.19 3.99 -1.19
CA THR A 16 -1.23 3.76 -0.18
C THR A 16 -2.63 4.03 -0.75
N GLY A 17 -3.67 3.45 -0.13
CA GLY A 17 -5.07 3.70 -0.50
C GLY A 17 -5.64 5.04 -0.05
N SER A 18 -4.89 5.81 0.74
CA SER A 18 -5.29 7.12 1.24
C SER A 18 -5.14 8.20 0.16
N ALA A 19 -6.15 9.05 -0.01
CA ALA A 19 -6.11 10.21 -0.88
C ALA A 19 -5.30 11.35 -0.23
N CYS A 20 -3.97 11.24 -0.25
CA CYS A 20 -3.08 12.23 0.38
C CYS A 20 -2.99 13.59 -0.33
N HIS A 21 -3.82 13.86 -1.36
CA HIS A 21 -3.81 15.13 -2.10
C HIS A 21 -4.67 16.23 -1.45
N ALA A 22 -5.60 15.88 -0.58
CA ALA A 22 -6.22 16.83 0.33
C ALA A 22 -5.40 16.80 1.62
N SER A 23 -5.24 17.92 2.30
CA SER A 23 -4.61 18.05 3.62
C SER A 23 -5.27 17.21 4.75
N GLU A 24 -6.08 16.21 4.39
CA GLU A 24 -6.74 15.23 5.22
C GLU A 24 -6.47 13.82 4.70
N THR A 25 -6.20 12.90 5.62
CA THR A 25 -6.12 11.48 5.26
C THR A 25 -7.54 10.94 5.09
N ALA A 26 -8.00 10.81 3.85
CA ALA A 26 -9.29 10.25 3.52
C ALA A 26 -9.16 8.98 2.67
N LEU A 27 -10.18 8.11 2.70
CA LEU A 27 -10.31 6.99 1.76
C LEU A 27 -10.25 7.46 0.30
N SER A 28 -9.59 6.69 -0.55
CA SER A 28 -9.68 6.85 -2.00
C SER A 28 -11.15 6.82 -2.47
N PRO A 29 -11.57 7.70 -3.40
CA PRO A 29 -12.91 7.65 -3.99
C PRO A 29 -13.27 6.28 -4.56
N VAL A 30 -12.28 5.53 -5.08
CA VAL A 30 -12.47 4.17 -5.58
C VAL A 30 -12.80 3.21 -4.45
N GLN A 31 -12.09 3.28 -3.32
CA GLN A 31 -12.37 2.43 -2.16
C GLN A 31 -13.72 2.75 -1.53
N LYS A 32 -14.11 4.04 -1.49
CA LYS A 32 -15.45 4.46 -1.07
C LYS A 32 -16.53 3.84 -1.97
N ALA A 33 -16.34 3.91 -3.29
CA ALA A 33 -17.27 3.33 -4.26
C ALA A 33 -17.36 1.80 -4.17
N MET A 34 -16.27 1.14 -3.75
CA MET A 34 -16.23 -0.31 -3.47
C MET A 34 -16.89 -0.69 -2.15
N GLY A 35 -17.32 0.27 -1.32
CA GLY A 35 -17.93 0.00 -0.01
C GLY A 35 -16.92 -0.46 1.06
N ILE A 36 -15.64 -0.14 0.89
CA ILE A 36 -14.60 -0.47 1.87
C ILE A 36 -14.72 0.46 3.07
N SER A 37 -14.65 -0.10 4.29
CA SER A 37 -14.64 0.69 5.52
C SER A 37 -13.40 1.59 5.62
N GLU A 38 -13.53 2.71 6.32
CA GLU A 38 -12.39 3.63 6.57
C GLU A 38 -11.24 2.90 7.26
N GLU A 39 -11.53 2.12 8.29
CA GLU A 39 -10.55 1.30 9.01
C GLU A 39 -9.71 0.44 8.05
N THR A 40 -10.37 -0.26 7.12
CA THR A 40 -9.69 -1.14 6.17
C THR A 40 -8.91 -0.33 5.13
N GLY A 41 -9.53 0.69 4.53
CA GLY A 41 -8.91 1.39 3.40
C GLY A 41 -7.76 2.31 3.81
N LEU A 42 -7.72 2.81 5.04
CA LEU A 42 -6.58 3.54 5.61
C LEU A 42 -5.35 2.64 5.80
N GLY A 43 -5.54 1.32 5.89
CA GLY A 43 -4.48 0.32 5.94
C GLY A 43 -4.01 -0.18 4.57
N ALA A 44 -4.69 0.21 3.49
CA ALA A 44 -4.42 -0.37 2.18
C ALA A 44 -3.08 0.07 1.58
N VAL A 45 -2.35 -0.90 1.02
CA VAL A 45 -1.13 -0.71 0.24
C VAL A 45 -1.30 -1.41 -1.10
N ARG A 46 -0.95 -0.73 -2.19
CA ARG A 46 -0.98 -1.23 -3.56
C ARG A 46 0.44 -1.42 -4.07
N PHE A 47 0.82 -2.67 -4.30
CA PHE A 47 2.00 -3.02 -5.07
C PHE A 47 1.64 -3.11 -6.54
N SER A 48 2.39 -2.42 -7.39
CA SER A 48 2.23 -2.46 -8.84
C SER A 48 3.48 -3.12 -9.41
N LEU A 49 3.29 -4.20 -10.17
CA LEU A 49 4.38 -4.94 -10.80
C LEU A 49 4.57 -4.47 -12.24
N GLY A 50 5.79 -4.55 -12.75
CA GLY A 50 6.15 -4.20 -14.13
C GLY A 50 6.88 -5.34 -14.84
N ARG A 51 7.18 -5.15 -16.12
CA ARG A 51 7.92 -6.13 -16.95
C ARG A 51 9.26 -6.57 -16.33
N MET A 52 9.90 -5.66 -15.61
CA MET A 52 11.22 -5.88 -14.99
C MET A 52 11.12 -6.49 -13.59
N THR A 53 9.92 -6.59 -13.01
CA THR A 53 9.77 -7.17 -11.67
C THR A 53 10.05 -8.66 -11.71
N THR A 54 10.95 -9.11 -10.86
CA THR A 54 11.39 -10.49 -10.77
C THR A 54 10.63 -11.25 -9.68
N ARG A 55 10.65 -12.59 -9.79
CA ARG A 55 10.07 -13.46 -8.76
C ARG A 55 10.79 -13.28 -7.42
N ASP A 56 12.10 -13.08 -7.46
CA ASP A 56 12.91 -12.97 -6.24
C ASP A 56 12.61 -11.67 -5.49
N GLU A 57 12.45 -10.55 -6.20
CA GLU A 57 11.99 -9.28 -5.60
C GLU A 57 10.61 -9.45 -4.94
N ILE A 58 9.67 -10.16 -5.58
CA ILE A 58 8.35 -10.42 -4.99
C ILE A 58 8.49 -11.23 -3.70
N LEU A 59 9.29 -12.29 -3.71
CA LEU A 59 9.49 -13.14 -2.54
C LEU A 59 10.18 -12.39 -1.40
N GLU A 60 11.16 -11.55 -1.71
CA GLU A 60 11.81 -10.70 -0.72
C GLU A 60 10.79 -9.77 -0.04
N VAL A 61 9.96 -9.08 -0.82
CA VAL A 61 8.92 -8.19 -0.27
C VAL A 61 7.91 -8.96 0.57
N VAL A 62 7.47 -10.13 0.10
CA VAL A 62 6.54 -11.00 0.86
C VAL A 62 7.15 -11.46 2.18
N GLU A 63 8.44 -11.80 2.22
CA GLU A 63 9.10 -12.18 3.46
C GLU A 63 9.20 -11.00 4.43
N ARG A 64 9.61 -9.84 3.93
CA ARG A 64 9.71 -8.62 4.74
C ARG A 64 8.37 -8.19 5.32
N LEU A 65 7.27 -8.34 4.56
CA LEU A 65 5.91 -8.04 5.02
C LEU A 65 5.47 -8.84 6.25
N LYS A 66 6.03 -10.03 6.50
CA LYS A 66 5.71 -10.83 7.69
C LYS A 66 6.26 -10.23 8.99
N HIS A 67 7.20 -9.29 8.87
CA HIS A 67 7.88 -8.64 9.99
C HIS A 67 7.46 -7.17 10.18
N VAL A 68 6.49 -6.71 9.40
CA VAL A 68 5.86 -5.39 9.52
C VAL A 68 4.77 -5.44 10.59
#